data_AF-A0A9W8N2K0-F1
#
_entry.id   AF-A0A9W8N2K0-F1
#
_cell.length_a   1.000
_cell.length_b   1.000
_cell.length_c   1.000
_cell.angle_alpha   90.00
_cell.angle_beta   90.00
_cell.angle_gamma   90.00
#
_symmetry.space_group_name_H-M   'P 1'
#
loop_
_entity.id
_entity.type
_entity.pdbx_description
1 polymer ?
#
loop_
_entity_poly.entity_id
_entity_poly.type
_entity_poly.pdbx_seq_one_letter_code
_entity_poly.pdbx_strand_id
1 'polypeptide(L)'
;MYPQQSRFDITLDPTLLDFVFLESRHLVEDSAWPRFTLLGQSLGSMYLAWEAMRNLIPDLYIDTMGYAFTFHVVSLLARIPVGAYVHYPTISTDMLARVRSRKEWHTNTGSISSSPILSSGKLFYYRLFMFYYALSLRKASFLMVNSSWTKNHVDSIIQHSDFLLDAVHLLPPLVLLKLLTSRNAPLRARIVYPPCDTREMAKFPLTPRKRIILSVAQFRPEKDHRTQLYAFQRLLHDHPEYAQQGDRHVQLVLVGGSRNEGDSRRVEELRQLARTLSIDDHVEFVVNASYPSVLEWLSQASIGLSTMVDEHFGINIVEFMAAGAIPVAHASGGPLEDIIVPFNGERTGMPFTALLHQKYNFTRKKKPRYGGEVEHGQCSGSQRRSSKEGGIKVDGEHTLRHYDQRVI
;
A
#
# COMPACT_ATOMS: atom_id res chain seq x y z
N MET A 1 -8.31 26.48 9.62
CA MET A 1 -6.87 26.13 9.53
C MET A 1 -6.75 25.03 8.49
N TYR A 2 -5.95 25.22 7.45
CA TYR A 2 -5.79 24.24 6.38
C TYR A 2 -5.22 22.91 6.95
N PRO A 3 -5.71 21.72 6.55
CA PRO A 3 -5.25 20.43 7.07
C PRO A 3 -3.73 20.23 7.02
N GLN A 4 -3.05 20.90 6.09
CA GLN A 4 -1.62 20.84 5.87
C GLN A 4 -0.82 21.49 7.01
N GLN A 5 -1.28 22.61 7.56
CA GLN A 5 -0.59 23.31 8.65
C GLN A 5 -0.64 22.47 9.94
N SER A 6 -1.78 21.83 10.22
CA SER A 6 -1.96 20.96 11.38
C SER A 6 -1.26 19.60 11.28
N ARG A 7 -0.85 19.17 10.07
CA ARG A 7 -0.26 17.83 9.84
C ARG A 7 1.20 17.83 9.41
N PHE A 8 1.64 18.89 8.73
CA PHE A 8 2.98 18.97 8.15
C PHE A 8 3.73 20.24 8.60
N ASP A 9 3.06 21.17 9.31
CA ASP A 9 3.57 22.50 9.69
C ASP A 9 4.29 23.23 8.54
N ILE A 10 3.71 23.11 7.36
CA ILE A 10 4.09 23.92 6.22
C ILE A 10 3.05 25.01 6.11
N THR A 11 3.49 26.26 6.24
CA THR A 11 2.66 27.41 5.91
C THR A 11 2.71 27.59 4.41
N LEU A 12 1.59 27.35 3.75
CA LEU A 12 1.43 27.49 2.32
C LEU A 12 0.73 28.82 2.03
N ASP A 13 1.35 29.67 1.22
CA ASP A 13 0.72 30.89 0.72
C ASP A 13 -0.30 30.52 -0.37
N PRO A 14 -1.61 30.71 -0.15
CA PRO A 14 -2.63 30.36 -1.13
C PRO A 14 -2.50 31.13 -2.45
N THR A 15 -1.81 32.27 -2.45
CA THR A 15 -1.58 33.08 -3.67
C THR A 15 -0.52 32.49 -4.58
N LEU A 16 0.33 31.59 -4.06
CA LEU A 16 1.37 30.89 -4.81
C LEU A 16 0.97 29.46 -5.20
N LEU A 17 -0.28 29.07 -4.93
CA LEU A 17 -0.79 27.72 -5.14
C LEU A 17 -2.04 27.74 -6.01
N ASP A 18 -1.97 27.01 -7.11
CA ASP A 18 -3.11 26.77 -7.98
C ASP A 18 -3.37 25.27 -8.12
N PHE A 19 -4.65 24.88 -8.04
CA PHE A 19 -5.09 23.49 -8.14
C PHE A 19 -5.90 23.30 -9.41
N VAL A 20 -5.26 22.72 -10.43
CA VAL A 20 -5.91 22.39 -11.69
C VAL A 20 -6.45 20.96 -11.62
N PHE A 21 -7.77 20.81 -11.70
CA PHE A 21 -8.42 19.51 -11.77
C PHE A 21 -8.57 19.08 -13.24
N LEU A 22 -8.02 17.92 -13.57
CA LEU A 22 -8.09 17.34 -14.91
C LEU A 22 -9.35 16.48 -15.06
N GLU A 23 -9.99 16.56 -16.22
CA GLU A 23 -11.23 15.86 -16.56
C GLU A 23 -10.99 14.36 -16.74
N SER A 24 -9.82 13.98 -17.26
CA SER A 24 -9.56 12.60 -17.68
C SER A 24 -8.89 11.74 -16.61
N ARG A 25 -9.02 12.09 -15.32
CA ARG A 25 -8.40 11.36 -14.19
C ARG A 25 -8.76 9.87 -14.19
N HIS A 26 -9.98 9.53 -14.60
CA HIS A 26 -10.44 8.15 -14.67
C HIS A 26 -9.52 7.23 -15.52
N LEU A 27 -8.74 7.78 -16.45
CA LEU A 27 -7.82 7.01 -17.30
C LEU A 27 -6.60 6.43 -16.55
N VAL A 28 -6.30 6.92 -15.34
CA VAL A 28 -5.23 6.34 -14.50
C VAL A 28 -5.78 5.42 -13.40
N GLU A 29 -7.09 5.18 -13.38
CA GLU A 29 -7.71 4.20 -12.49
C GLU A 29 -7.58 2.79 -13.08
N ASP A 30 -7.48 1.78 -12.20
CA ASP A 30 -7.37 0.39 -12.61
C ASP A 30 -8.65 -0.14 -13.28
N SER A 31 -9.81 0.38 -12.85
CA SER A 31 -11.14 0.10 -13.38
C SER A 31 -11.27 0.41 -14.88
N ALA A 32 -10.57 1.43 -15.38
CA ALA A 32 -10.55 1.79 -16.80
C ALA A 32 -9.79 0.76 -17.66
N TRP A 33 -8.93 -0.07 -17.04
CA TRP A 33 -8.07 -1.01 -17.73
C TRP A 33 -8.13 -2.42 -17.12
N PRO A 34 -9.22 -3.18 -17.34
CA PRO A 34 -9.39 -4.54 -16.81
C PRO A 34 -8.34 -5.56 -17.31
N ARG A 35 -7.64 -5.23 -18.41
CA ARG A 35 -6.53 -6.01 -18.98
C ARG A 35 -5.39 -5.06 -19.29
N PHE A 36 -4.15 -5.56 -19.13
CA PHE A 36 -2.93 -4.77 -19.33
C PHE A 36 -2.92 -3.46 -18.53
N THR A 37 -3.40 -3.51 -17.28
CA THR A 37 -3.61 -2.34 -16.42
C THR A 37 -2.41 -1.39 -16.37
N LEU A 38 -1.18 -1.91 -16.21
CA LEU A 38 0.02 -1.07 -16.18
C LEU A 38 0.23 -0.27 -17.48
N LEU A 39 0.04 -0.90 -18.65
CA LEU A 39 0.14 -0.23 -19.94
C LEU A 39 -0.98 0.78 -20.12
N GLY A 40 -2.21 0.39 -19.79
CA GLY A 40 -3.39 1.25 -19.84
C GLY A 40 -3.23 2.51 -19.00
N GLN A 41 -2.92 2.38 -17.71
CA GLN A 41 -2.67 3.51 -16.82
C GLN A 41 -1.48 4.36 -17.29
N SER A 42 -0.45 3.76 -17.88
CA SER A 42 0.67 4.50 -18.46
C SER A 42 0.22 5.38 -19.64
N LEU A 43 -0.60 4.84 -20.55
CA LEU A 43 -1.19 5.60 -21.66
C LEU A 43 -2.16 6.67 -21.17
N GLY A 44 -3.00 6.34 -20.19
CA GLY A 44 -3.90 7.29 -19.53
C GLY A 44 -3.13 8.45 -18.88
N SER A 45 -2.00 8.15 -18.23
CA SER A 45 -1.16 9.19 -17.63
C SER A 45 -0.54 10.11 -18.68
N MET A 46 -0.14 9.58 -19.85
CA MET A 46 0.35 10.39 -20.96
C MET A 46 -0.72 11.37 -21.46
N TYR A 47 -1.97 10.91 -21.56
CA TYR A 47 -3.10 11.77 -21.91
C TYR A 47 -3.32 12.86 -20.86
N LEU A 48 -3.29 12.51 -19.57
CA LEU A 48 -3.39 13.48 -18.48
C LEU A 48 -2.27 14.53 -18.50
N ALA A 49 -1.03 14.11 -18.78
CA ALA A 49 0.07 15.06 -18.91
C ALA A 49 -0.15 16.02 -20.09
N TRP A 50 -0.64 15.53 -21.23
CA TRP A 50 -1.01 16.41 -22.34
C TRP A 50 -2.15 17.36 -21.95
N GLU A 51 -3.17 16.87 -21.25
CA GLU A 51 -4.27 17.68 -20.73
C GLU A 51 -3.77 18.80 -19.80
N ALA A 52 -2.89 18.47 -18.85
CA ALA A 52 -2.27 19.43 -17.94
C ALA A 52 -1.41 20.47 -18.69
N MET A 53 -0.55 20.03 -19.60
CA MET A 53 0.37 20.89 -20.35
C MET A 53 -0.35 21.86 -21.30
N ARG A 54 -1.60 21.58 -21.69
CA ARG A 54 -2.45 22.53 -22.43
C ARG A 54 -2.96 23.67 -21.56
N ASN A 55 -3.10 23.47 -20.25
CA ASN A 55 -3.51 24.49 -19.31
C ASN A 55 -2.32 25.35 -18.86
N LEU A 56 -1.18 24.72 -18.60
CA LEU A 56 0.04 25.41 -18.15
C LEU A 56 1.29 24.65 -18.62
N ILE A 57 2.23 25.35 -19.24
CA ILE A 57 3.59 24.85 -19.46
C ILE A 57 4.45 25.38 -18.31
N PRO A 58 4.88 24.54 -17.35
CA PRO A 58 5.66 24.98 -16.21
C PRO A 58 7.15 25.12 -16.57
N ASP A 59 7.93 25.80 -15.72
CA ASP A 59 9.39 25.84 -15.84
C ASP A 59 10.06 24.53 -15.39
N LEU A 60 9.39 23.77 -14.53
CA LEU A 60 9.84 22.47 -14.00
C LEU A 60 8.63 21.56 -13.83
N TYR A 61 8.72 20.33 -14.35
CA TYR A 61 7.71 19.31 -14.14
C TYR A 61 8.20 18.29 -13.12
N ILE A 62 7.41 17.99 -12.08
CA ILE A 62 7.73 16.99 -11.06
C ILE A 62 6.60 15.95 -11.00
N ASP A 63 6.93 14.68 -11.23
CA ASP A 63 6.02 13.56 -11.04
C ASP A 63 6.16 12.97 -9.64
N THR A 64 5.09 13.05 -8.86
CA THR A 64 4.97 12.46 -7.52
C THR A 64 4.02 11.26 -7.50
N MET A 65 3.41 10.92 -8.63
CA MET A 65 2.39 9.87 -8.76
C MET A 65 2.95 8.55 -9.34
N GLY A 66 4.18 8.58 -9.86
CA GLY A 66 4.83 7.41 -10.47
C GLY A 66 4.38 7.16 -11.90
N TYR A 67 4.07 8.24 -12.63
CA TYR A 67 3.68 8.21 -14.04
C TYR A 67 4.85 8.57 -14.96
N ALA A 68 5.92 7.78 -14.93
CA ALA A 68 7.15 8.09 -15.69
C ALA A 68 6.92 8.26 -17.20
N PHE A 69 5.90 7.63 -17.77
CA PHE A 69 5.56 7.77 -19.19
C PHE A 69 5.14 9.20 -19.59
N THR A 70 4.69 10.01 -18.63
CA THR A 70 4.40 11.43 -18.84
C THR A 70 5.62 12.22 -19.32
N PHE A 71 6.83 11.77 -19.00
CA PHE A 71 8.07 12.48 -19.33
C PHE A 71 8.29 12.58 -20.84
N HIS A 72 7.77 11.61 -21.61
CA HIS A 72 7.79 11.66 -23.07
C HIS A 72 6.90 12.78 -23.60
N VAL A 73 5.72 12.94 -23.02
CA VAL A 73 4.75 13.97 -23.41
C VAL A 73 5.29 15.35 -23.06
N VAL A 74 5.77 15.53 -21.82
CA VAL A 74 6.37 16.79 -21.38
C VAL A 74 7.55 17.15 -22.29
N SER A 75 8.48 16.22 -22.52
CA SER A 75 9.65 16.43 -23.38
C SER A 75 9.31 16.73 -24.84
N LEU A 76 8.17 16.27 -25.35
CA LEU A 76 7.72 16.53 -26.72
C LEU A 76 7.07 17.90 -26.84
N LEU A 77 6.25 18.29 -25.86
CA LEU A 77 5.52 19.55 -25.86
C LEU A 77 6.38 20.73 -25.38
N ALA A 78 7.33 20.48 -24.47
CA ALA A 78 8.15 21.48 -23.83
C ALA A 78 9.57 20.95 -23.56
N ARG A 79 10.59 21.76 -23.81
CA ARG A 79 12.00 21.40 -23.51
C ARG A 79 12.39 21.81 -22.08
N ILE A 80 11.55 21.42 -21.11
CA ILE A 80 11.71 21.77 -19.69
C ILE A 80 12.32 20.61 -18.90
N PRO A 81 13.02 20.88 -17.78
CA PRO A 81 13.46 19.84 -16.87
C PRO A 81 12.29 19.04 -16.31
N VAL A 82 12.48 17.72 -16.23
CA VAL A 82 11.51 16.77 -15.68
C VAL A 82 12.15 16.06 -14.49
N GLY A 83 11.51 16.05 -13.33
CA GLY A 83 11.95 15.32 -12.15
C GLY A 83 10.88 14.35 -11.67
N ALA A 84 11.27 13.42 -10.78
CA ALA A 84 10.30 12.55 -10.12
C ALA A 84 10.63 12.31 -8.66
N TYR A 85 9.60 12.20 -7.83
CA TYR A 85 9.65 11.65 -6.48
C TYR A 85 8.92 10.31 -6.47
N VAL A 86 9.68 9.22 -6.50
CA VAL A 86 9.16 7.86 -6.65
C VAL A 86 8.96 7.24 -5.28
N HIS A 87 7.71 6.98 -4.91
CA HIS A 87 7.35 6.25 -3.69
C HIS A 87 7.48 4.73 -3.83
N TYR A 88 7.19 4.23 -5.03
CA TYR A 88 7.34 2.85 -5.47
C TYR A 88 7.33 2.85 -7.00
N PRO A 89 8.24 2.13 -7.69
CA PRO A 89 8.22 2.09 -9.14
C PRO A 89 6.97 1.37 -9.67
N THR A 90 6.41 1.85 -10.79
CA THR A 90 5.23 1.26 -11.46
C THR A 90 5.38 -0.24 -11.72
N ILE A 91 6.62 -0.67 -11.97
CA ILE A 91 7.03 -2.08 -12.02
C ILE A 91 8.33 -2.24 -11.24
N SER A 92 8.45 -3.30 -10.43
CA SER A 92 9.64 -3.58 -9.62
C SER A 92 10.30 -4.89 -10.01
N THR A 93 11.56 -5.08 -9.59
CA THR A 93 12.26 -6.35 -9.80
C THR A 93 11.61 -7.48 -8.98
N ASP A 94 11.01 -7.15 -7.84
CA ASP A 94 10.24 -8.09 -7.02
C ASP A 94 8.98 -8.58 -7.73
N MET A 95 8.27 -7.72 -8.48
CA MET A 95 7.14 -8.16 -9.29
C MET A 95 7.57 -9.19 -10.34
N LEU A 96 8.72 -9.00 -10.99
CA LEU A 96 9.27 -9.98 -11.93
C LEU A 96 9.69 -11.28 -11.22
N ALA A 97 10.38 -11.17 -10.08
CA ALA A 97 10.80 -12.32 -9.29
C ALA A 97 9.60 -13.14 -8.80
N ARG A 98 8.51 -12.48 -8.38
CA ARG A 98 7.27 -13.13 -7.94
C ARG A 98 6.58 -13.87 -9.07
N VAL A 99 6.43 -13.26 -10.25
CA VAL A 99 5.87 -13.94 -11.43
C VAL A 99 6.74 -15.14 -11.83
N ARG A 100 8.07 -14.97 -11.83
CA ARG A 100 9.02 -16.07 -12.10
C ARG A 100 8.90 -17.20 -11.09
N SER A 101 8.69 -16.87 -9.81
CA SER A 101 8.49 -17.84 -8.72
C SER A 101 7.09 -18.45 -8.66
N ARG A 102 6.15 -17.98 -9.50
CA ARG A 102 4.74 -18.40 -9.52
C ARG A 102 4.04 -18.34 -8.14
N LYS A 103 4.43 -17.40 -7.27
CA LYS A 103 3.75 -17.17 -5.98
C LYS A 103 2.50 -16.31 -6.18
N GLU A 104 1.41 -16.68 -5.52
CA GLU A 104 0.15 -15.92 -5.54
C GLU A 104 0.26 -14.67 -4.62
N TRP A 105 -0.22 -13.51 -5.11
CA TRP A 105 -0.23 -12.23 -4.37
C TRP A 105 -1.26 -11.28 -4.98
N HIS A 106 -1.48 -10.10 -4.39
CA HIS A 106 -2.43 -9.08 -4.87
C HIS A 106 -2.26 -8.74 -6.36
N THR A 107 -1.03 -8.72 -6.88
CA THR A 107 -0.72 -8.42 -8.30
C THR A 107 -0.47 -9.68 -9.16
N ASN A 108 -0.61 -10.88 -8.59
CA ASN A 108 -0.39 -12.15 -9.27
C ASN A 108 -1.45 -13.20 -8.86
N THR A 109 -2.53 -13.27 -9.63
CA THR A 109 -3.69 -14.14 -9.37
C THR A 109 -3.36 -15.64 -9.48
N GLY A 110 -4.09 -16.48 -8.75
CA GLY A 110 -3.98 -17.95 -8.80
C GLY A 110 -4.12 -18.58 -10.19
N SER A 111 -4.90 -17.96 -11.08
CA SER A 111 -5.05 -18.39 -12.48
C SER A 111 -3.78 -18.20 -13.32
N ILE A 112 -2.96 -17.20 -12.99
CA ILE A 112 -1.71 -16.92 -13.70
C ILE A 112 -0.58 -17.75 -13.11
N SER A 113 -0.50 -17.88 -11.78
CA SER A 113 0.53 -18.70 -11.11
C SER A 113 0.41 -20.20 -11.41
N SER A 114 -0.81 -20.70 -11.65
CA SER A 114 -1.06 -22.10 -11.98
C SER A 114 -0.81 -22.49 -13.45
N SER A 115 -0.66 -21.51 -14.36
CA SER A 115 -0.49 -21.76 -15.79
C SER A 115 0.92 -21.35 -16.30
N PRO A 116 1.74 -22.30 -16.80
CA PRO A 116 3.07 -22.00 -17.34
C PRO A 116 3.07 -21.05 -18.54
N ILE A 117 2.04 -21.11 -19.38
CA ILE A 117 1.91 -20.29 -20.60
C ILE A 117 1.50 -18.87 -20.24
N LEU A 118 0.51 -18.70 -19.34
CA LEU A 118 0.07 -17.38 -18.88
C LEU A 118 1.16 -16.69 -18.04
N SER A 119 1.88 -17.45 -17.21
CA SER A 119 3.06 -16.95 -16.50
C SER A 119 4.16 -16.49 -17.46
N SER A 120 4.47 -17.26 -18.50
CA SER A 120 5.48 -16.89 -19.51
C SER A 120 5.06 -15.65 -20.31
N GLY A 121 3.80 -15.58 -20.74
CA GLY A 121 3.26 -14.40 -21.44
C GLY A 121 3.28 -13.14 -20.57
N LYS A 122 2.89 -13.25 -19.29
CA LYS A 122 2.95 -12.13 -18.35
C LYS A 122 4.40 -11.69 -18.08
N LEU A 123 5.33 -12.64 -17.96
CA LEU A 123 6.74 -12.33 -17.77
C LEU A 123 7.30 -11.57 -18.98
N PHE A 124 6.95 -12.00 -20.21
CA PHE A 124 7.35 -11.27 -21.42
C PHE A 124 6.77 -9.85 -21.45
N TYR A 125 5.48 -9.69 -21.14
CA TYR A 125 4.84 -8.39 -21.00
C TYR A 125 5.56 -7.50 -19.96
N TYR A 126 5.90 -8.05 -18.80
CA TYR A 126 6.61 -7.32 -17.74
C TYR A 126 8.03 -6.93 -18.14
N ARG A 127 8.75 -7.78 -18.88
CA ARG A 127 10.07 -7.43 -19.43
C ARG A 127 9.97 -6.27 -20.42
N LEU A 128 9.02 -6.34 -21.35
CA LEU A 128 8.80 -5.28 -22.32
C LEU A 128 8.40 -3.96 -21.62
N PHE A 129 7.49 -4.03 -20.65
CA PHE A 129 7.06 -2.87 -19.90
C PHE A 129 8.20 -2.26 -19.08
N MET A 130 9.00 -3.09 -18.40
CA MET A 130 10.16 -2.64 -17.63
C MET A 130 11.19 -1.94 -18.51
N PHE A 131 11.43 -2.44 -19.73
CA PHE A 131 12.32 -1.78 -20.69
C PHE A 131 11.84 -0.36 -21.04
N TYR A 132 10.56 -0.19 -21.41
CA TYR A 132 10.03 1.14 -21.71
C TYR A 132 9.94 2.04 -20.48
N TYR A 133 9.62 1.48 -19.31
CA TYR A 133 9.64 2.22 -18.05
C TYR A 133 11.05 2.73 -17.72
N ALA A 134 12.10 1.92 -17.96
CA ALA A 134 13.48 2.36 -17.81
C ALA A 134 13.83 3.50 -18.78
N LEU A 135 13.41 3.42 -20.04
CA LEU A 135 13.58 4.52 -21.01
C LEU A 135 12.88 5.81 -20.56
N SER A 136 11.68 5.68 -19.99
CA SER A 136 10.95 6.80 -19.40
C SER A 136 11.72 7.41 -18.23
N LEU A 137 12.14 6.62 -17.24
CA LEU A 137 12.90 7.11 -16.08
C LEU A 137 14.20 7.82 -16.46
N ARG A 138 14.91 7.32 -17.48
CA ARG A 138 16.14 7.95 -18.01
C ARG A 138 15.92 9.34 -18.62
N LYS A 139 14.68 9.75 -18.91
CA LYS A 139 14.40 11.12 -19.35
C LYS A 139 14.41 12.14 -18.23
N ALA A 140 14.24 11.71 -16.98
CA ALA A 140 14.26 12.64 -15.86
C ALA A 140 15.64 13.32 -15.76
N SER A 141 15.66 14.58 -15.35
CA SER A 141 16.86 15.34 -14.98
C SER A 141 17.34 14.97 -13.58
N PHE A 142 16.42 14.58 -12.69
CA PHE A 142 16.71 14.06 -11.37
C PHE A 142 15.63 13.07 -10.92
N LEU A 143 16.04 12.08 -10.13
CA LEU A 143 15.14 11.10 -9.53
C LEU A 143 15.37 11.09 -8.02
N MET A 144 14.29 11.28 -7.28
CA MET A 144 14.25 11.19 -5.83
C MET A 144 13.40 9.99 -5.43
N VAL A 145 13.79 9.31 -4.36
CA VAL A 145 13.10 8.11 -3.85
C VAL A 145 12.93 8.21 -2.35
N ASN A 146 11.86 7.61 -1.83
CA ASN A 146 11.48 7.70 -0.42
C ASN A 146 12.28 6.79 0.54
N SER A 147 13.07 5.85 0.04
CA SER A 147 13.76 4.83 0.85
C SER A 147 14.93 4.19 0.11
N SER A 148 15.80 3.51 0.85
CA SER A 148 16.87 2.68 0.30
C SER A 148 16.31 1.53 -0.53
N TRP A 149 15.22 0.90 -0.07
CA TRP A 149 14.59 -0.19 -0.80
C TRP A 149 14.06 0.27 -2.17
N THR A 150 13.35 1.40 -2.22
CA THR A 150 12.85 1.97 -3.49
C THR A 150 14.02 2.40 -4.39
N LYS A 151 15.09 2.95 -3.80
CA LYS A 151 16.32 3.30 -4.51
C LYS A 151 16.92 2.10 -5.24
N ASN A 152 17.05 0.97 -4.56
CA ASN A 152 17.65 -0.24 -5.12
C ASN A 152 16.87 -0.73 -6.35
N HIS A 153 15.53 -0.69 -6.30
CA HIS A 153 14.70 -1.03 -7.46
C HIS A 153 14.85 -0.03 -8.61
N VAL A 154 14.76 1.27 -8.33
CA VAL A 154 14.85 2.31 -9.36
C VAL A 154 16.22 2.29 -10.04
N ASP A 155 17.31 2.20 -9.27
CA ASP A 155 18.67 2.09 -9.80
C ASP A 155 18.83 0.84 -10.67
N SER A 156 18.29 -0.31 -10.24
CA SER A 156 18.32 -1.55 -11.01
C SER A 156 17.57 -1.42 -12.34
N ILE A 157 16.41 -0.78 -12.34
CA ILE A 157 15.59 -0.55 -13.55
C ILE A 157 16.31 0.40 -14.52
N ILE A 158 16.89 1.50 -14.03
CA ILE A 158 17.58 2.47 -14.89
C ILE A 158 18.85 1.86 -15.49
N GLN A 159 19.52 0.95 -14.78
CA GLN A 159 20.69 0.23 -15.29
C GLN A 159 20.32 -0.99 -16.13
N HIS A 160 19.03 -1.36 -16.20
CA HIS A 160 18.57 -2.52 -16.95
C HIS A 160 18.77 -2.34 -18.47
N SER A 161 19.48 -3.27 -19.09
CA SER A 161 19.59 -3.39 -20.55
C SER A 161 19.04 -4.75 -21.00
N ASP A 162 18.36 -4.78 -22.13
CA ASP A 162 17.90 -6.02 -22.75
C ASP A 162 18.41 -6.03 -24.19
N PHE A 163 19.44 -6.83 -24.46
CA PHE A 163 20.14 -6.83 -25.75
C PHE A 163 19.21 -6.97 -26.96
N LEU A 164 18.20 -7.85 -26.87
CA LEU A 164 17.27 -8.08 -27.97
C LEU A 164 16.36 -6.87 -28.18
N LEU A 165 15.79 -6.33 -27.09
CA LEU A 165 14.98 -5.12 -27.20
C LEU A 165 15.82 -3.93 -27.63
N ASP A 166 17.04 -3.81 -27.14
CA ASP A 166 17.99 -2.77 -27.52
C ASP A 166 18.30 -2.80 -29.00
N ALA A 167 18.54 -4.00 -29.56
CA ALA A 167 18.78 -4.20 -30.99
C ALA A 167 17.54 -3.90 -31.84
N VAL A 168 16.36 -4.35 -31.42
CA VAL A 168 15.10 -4.04 -32.12
C VAL A 168 14.84 -2.52 -32.14
N HIS A 169 15.19 -1.81 -31.06
CA HIS A 169 15.05 -0.35 -30.99
C HIS A 169 16.15 0.43 -31.74
N LEU A 170 17.07 -0.24 -32.42
CA LEU A 170 17.96 0.37 -33.40
C LEU A 170 17.36 0.41 -34.81
N LEU A 171 16.26 -0.30 -35.04
CA LEU A 171 15.58 -0.36 -36.33
C LEU A 171 14.58 0.80 -36.49
N PRO A 172 14.41 1.36 -37.71
CA PRO A 172 13.31 2.27 -37.99
C PRO A 172 11.94 1.56 -37.83
N PRO A 173 10.90 2.22 -37.26
CA PRO A 173 10.86 3.60 -36.77
C PRO A 173 11.31 3.77 -35.30
N LEU A 174 11.63 2.68 -34.60
CA LEU A 174 11.87 2.66 -33.15
C LEU A 174 13.12 3.42 -32.70
N VAL A 175 14.09 3.62 -33.60
CA VAL A 175 15.28 4.44 -33.32
C VAL A 175 14.92 5.88 -32.97
N LEU A 176 13.80 6.41 -33.50
CA LEU A 176 13.31 7.76 -33.18
C LEU A 176 12.94 7.88 -31.69
N LEU A 177 12.46 6.79 -31.09
CA LEU A 177 12.12 6.74 -29.67
C LEU A 177 13.38 6.88 -28.79
N LYS A 178 14.52 6.30 -29.23
CA LYS A 178 15.83 6.46 -28.57
C LYS A 178 16.39 7.86 -28.76
N LEU A 179 16.21 8.50 -29.91
CA LEU A 179 16.68 9.88 -30.15
C LEU A 179 15.97 10.93 -29.29
N LEU A 180 14.76 10.63 -28.82
CA LEU A 180 14.05 11.47 -27.86
C LEU A 180 14.61 11.32 -26.43
N THR A 181 15.49 10.37 -26.13
CA THR A 181 16.01 10.17 -24.77
C THR A 181 16.98 11.28 -24.35
N SER A 182 16.92 11.66 -23.07
CA SER A 182 17.77 12.71 -22.51
C SER A 182 19.24 12.24 -22.48
N ARG A 183 20.17 13.10 -22.92
CA ARG A 183 21.62 12.83 -22.83
C ARG A 183 22.16 12.88 -21.40
N ASN A 184 21.41 13.47 -20.46
CA ASN A 184 21.82 13.69 -19.07
C ASN A 184 21.01 12.83 -18.08
N ALA A 185 20.68 11.60 -18.47
CA ALA A 185 19.94 10.67 -17.62
C ALA A 185 20.66 10.44 -16.27
N PRO A 186 19.95 10.48 -15.12
CA PRO A 186 20.54 10.15 -13.83
C PRO A 186 20.91 8.67 -13.82
N LEU A 187 22.15 8.36 -13.44
CA LEU A 187 22.62 6.98 -13.28
C LEU A 187 22.07 6.31 -12.01
N ARG A 188 21.64 7.13 -11.04
CA ARG A 188 21.13 6.70 -9.73
C ARG A 188 20.10 7.69 -9.21
N ALA A 189 19.11 7.19 -8.49
CA ALA A 189 18.20 8.00 -7.70
C ALA A 189 18.85 8.49 -6.39
N ARG A 190 18.38 9.63 -5.88
CA ARG A 190 18.77 10.20 -4.58
C ARG A 190 17.70 9.89 -3.54
N ILE A 191 18.11 9.42 -2.36
CA ILE A 191 17.17 9.23 -1.26
C ILE A 191 16.74 10.60 -0.72
N VAL A 192 15.43 10.80 -0.64
CA VAL A 192 14.76 11.92 0.02
C VAL A 192 13.64 11.31 0.84
N TYR A 193 13.88 11.11 2.13
CA TYR A 193 12.88 10.54 3.03
C TYR A 193 11.61 11.41 3.06
N PRO A 194 10.42 10.80 3.12
CA PRO A 194 9.19 11.56 3.18
C PRO A 194 9.13 12.37 4.48
N PRO A 195 8.45 13.52 4.48
CA PRO A 195 8.27 14.29 5.70
C PRO A 195 7.49 13.45 6.72
N CYS A 196 8.13 13.21 7.87
CA CYS A 196 7.53 12.52 9.01
C CYS A 196 7.46 13.53 10.17
N ASP A 197 6.28 14.08 10.43
CA ASP A 197 6.11 15.01 11.54
C ASP A 197 6.08 14.25 12.86
N THR A 198 7.18 14.32 13.61
CA THR A 198 7.36 13.61 14.88
C THR A 198 7.18 14.50 16.11
N ARG A 199 6.86 15.79 15.96
CA ARG A 199 6.99 16.77 17.05
C ARG A 199 6.00 16.56 18.18
N GLU A 200 4.74 16.23 17.89
CA GLU A 200 3.77 15.93 18.95
C GLU A 200 4.14 14.65 19.69
N MET A 201 4.59 13.63 18.96
CA MET A 201 4.99 12.34 19.52
C MET A 201 6.25 12.44 20.39
N ALA A 202 7.22 13.25 19.99
CA ALA A 202 8.46 13.47 20.74
C ALA A 202 8.24 14.16 22.11
N LYS A 203 7.07 14.77 22.34
CA LYS A 203 6.68 15.36 23.63
C LYS A 203 6.17 14.32 24.63
N PHE A 204 5.87 13.10 24.20
CA PHE A 204 5.28 12.10 25.07
C PHE A 204 6.29 11.67 26.15
N PRO A 205 5.85 11.54 27.41
CA PRO A 205 6.72 11.08 28.47
C PRO A 205 7.11 9.60 28.25
N LEU A 206 8.33 9.24 28.65
CA LEU A 206 8.82 7.86 28.67
C LEU A 206 8.39 7.10 29.94
N THR A 207 7.22 7.43 30.49
CA THR A 207 6.63 6.78 31.67
C THR A 207 6.18 5.36 31.37
N PRO A 208 5.95 4.51 32.39
CA PRO A 208 5.39 3.17 32.18
C PRO A 208 4.13 3.23 31.32
N ARG A 209 4.13 2.43 30.25
CA ARG A 209 3.10 2.42 29.21
C ARG A 209 2.09 1.31 29.45
N LYS A 210 0.93 1.45 28.82
CA LYS A 210 -0.08 0.38 28.82
C LYS A 210 0.42 -0.76 27.94
N ARG A 211 0.00 -1.99 28.28
CA ARG A 211 0.28 -3.21 27.50
C ARG A 211 -0.60 -3.27 26.25
N ILE A 212 -0.45 -2.25 25.40
CA ILE A 212 -1.16 -2.12 24.13
C ILE A 212 -0.17 -2.42 23.01
N ILE A 213 -0.56 -3.33 22.13
CA ILE A 213 0.02 -3.54 20.81
C ILE A 213 -0.83 -2.71 19.85
N LEU A 214 -0.24 -1.68 19.26
CA LEU A 214 -0.93 -0.73 18.41
C LEU A 214 -0.56 -0.96 16.94
N SER A 215 -1.55 -1.09 16.07
CA SER A 215 -1.35 -0.99 14.62
C SER A 215 -2.02 0.27 14.08
N VAL A 216 -1.27 1.03 13.29
CA VAL A 216 -1.74 2.25 12.62
C VAL A 216 -1.58 2.07 11.12
N ALA A 217 -2.67 1.73 10.43
CA ALA A 217 -2.69 1.54 8.98
C ALA A 217 -4.11 1.62 8.41
N GLN A 218 -4.25 2.05 7.15
CA GLN A 218 -5.53 1.91 6.45
C GLN A 218 -5.91 0.44 6.32
N PHE A 219 -7.19 0.12 6.42
CA PHE A 219 -7.67 -1.25 6.28
C PHE A 219 -7.61 -1.71 4.82
N ARG A 220 -6.43 -2.12 4.36
CA ARG A 220 -6.13 -2.55 2.99
C ARG A 220 -5.55 -3.97 2.93
N PRO A 221 -5.65 -4.68 1.78
CA PRO A 221 -5.13 -6.05 1.65
C PRO A 221 -3.62 -6.16 1.88
N GLU A 222 -2.84 -5.20 1.38
CA GLU A 222 -1.38 -5.19 1.48
C GLU A 222 -0.87 -4.95 2.91
N LYS A 223 -1.69 -4.36 3.77
CA LYS A 223 -1.35 -4.12 5.19
C LYS A 223 -1.44 -5.38 6.06
N ASP A 224 -2.03 -6.44 5.53
CA ASP A 224 -2.10 -7.78 6.15
C ASP A 224 -2.45 -7.79 7.66
N HIS A 225 -3.54 -7.09 8.02
CA HIS A 225 -4.08 -7.09 9.39
C HIS A 225 -4.46 -8.49 9.89
N ARG A 226 -4.73 -9.42 8.96
CA ARG A 226 -5.06 -10.82 9.31
C ARG A 226 -3.88 -11.48 10.03
N THR A 227 -2.66 -11.29 9.54
CA THR A 227 -1.45 -11.79 10.21
C THR A 227 -1.29 -11.23 11.61
N GLN A 228 -1.70 -9.98 11.86
CA GLN A 228 -1.67 -9.39 13.20
C GLN A 228 -2.61 -10.13 14.16
N LEU A 229 -3.85 -10.42 13.73
CA LEU A 229 -4.82 -11.20 14.52
C LEU A 229 -4.33 -12.62 14.81
N TYR A 230 -3.74 -13.30 13.82
CA TYR A 230 -3.17 -14.64 14.03
C TYR A 230 -1.96 -14.62 14.96
N ALA A 231 -1.06 -13.65 14.81
CA ALA A 231 0.09 -13.50 15.71
C ALA A 231 -0.35 -13.20 17.14
N PHE A 232 -1.38 -12.36 17.31
CA PHE A 232 -1.94 -12.03 18.61
C PHE A 232 -2.67 -13.21 19.26
N GLN A 233 -3.46 -13.97 18.50
CA GLN A 233 -4.06 -15.22 18.99
C GLN A 233 -2.98 -16.19 19.46
N ARG A 234 -1.86 -16.29 18.73
CA ARG A 234 -0.75 -17.15 19.14
C ARG A 234 -0.08 -16.66 20.42
N LEU A 235 0.09 -15.35 20.58
CA LEU A 235 0.61 -14.75 21.81
C LEU A 235 -0.26 -15.11 23.01
N LEU A 236 -1.58 -14.95 22.93
CA LEU A 236 -2.50 -15.26 24.03
C LEU A 236 -2.56 -16.77 24.32
N HIS A 237 -2.42 -17.61 23.29
CA HIS A 237 -2.34 -19.06 23.46
C HIS A 237 -1.07 -19.50 24.20
N ASP A 238 0.08 -18.96 23.79
CA ASP A 238 1.38 -19.32 24.39
C ASP A 238 1.59 -18.67 25.76
N HIS A 239 0.89 -17.55 26.03
CA HIS A 239 0.93 -16.80 27.27
C HIS A 239 -0.50 -16.45 27.78
N PRO A 240 -1.22 -17.42 28.37
CA PRO A 240 -2.60 -17.22 28.83
C PRO A 240 -2.76 -16.13 29.88
N GLU A 241 -1.69 -15.80 30.63
CA GLU A 241 -1.70 -14.72 31.61
C GLU A 241 -1.89 -13.32 31.00
N TYR A 242 -1.70 -13.18 29.68
CA TYR A 242 -2.00 -11.93 28.96
C TYR A 242 -3.47 -11.81 28.53
N ALA A 243 -4.22 -12.91 28.53
CA ALA A 243 -5.66 -12.89 28.27
C ALA A 243 -6.47 -12.57 29.54
N GLN A 244 -5.91 -12.84 30.72
CA GLN A 244 -6.60 -12.59 31.99
C GLN A 244 -6.74 -11.08 32.24
N GLN A 245 -7.90 -10.66 32.74
CA GLN A 245 -8.12 -9.27 33.17
C GLN A 245 -7.21 -8.94 34.36
N GLY A 246 -6.59 -7.75 34.35
CA GLY A 246 -5.66 -7.29 35.38
C GLY A 246 -4.38 -6.68 34.81
N ASP A 247 -3.35 -6.53 35.65
CA ASP A 247 -2.12 -5.77 35.32
C ASP A 247 -1.29 -6.36 34.17
N ARG A 248 -1.52 -7.64 33.85
CA ARG A 248 -0.82 -8.35 32.77
C ARG A 248 -1.61 -8.40 31.46
N HIS A 249 -2.86 -7.97 31.45
CA HIS A 249 -3.72 -7.99 30.27
C HIS A 249 -3.06 -7.27 29.10
N VAL A 250 -3.06 -7.89 27.92
CA VAL A 250 -2.55 -7.29 26.67
C VAL A 250 -3.72 -7.05 25.72
N GLN A 251 -3.76 -5.85 25.14
CA GLN A 251 -4.77 -5.45 24.17
C GLN A 251 -4.13 -5.21 22.80
N LEU A 252 -4.77 -5.69 21.73
CA LEU A 252 -4.43 -5.32 20.36
C LEU A 252 -5.39 -4.22 19.88
N VAL A 253 -4.86 -3.07 19.47
CA VAL A 253 -5.66 -1.95 18.96
C VAL A 253 -5.30 -1.71 17.49
N LEU A 254 -6.30 -1.84 16.62
CA LEU A 254 -6.18 -1.65 15.17
C LEU A 254 -6.83 -0.30 14.80
N VAL A 255 -5.99 0.71 14.60
CA VAL A 255 -6.39 2.07 14.22
C VAL A 255 -6.20 2.26 12.72
N GLY A 256 -7.26 2.62 12.00
CA GLY A 256 -7.17 2.67 10.55
C GLY A 256 -8.28 3.39 9.83
N GLY A 257 -7.96 3.92 8.65
CA GLY A 257 -8.96 4.50 7.74
C GLY A 257 -9.73 3.42 6.97
N SER A 258 -11.03 3.63 6.82
CA SER A 258 -11.91 2.94 5.88
C SER A 258 -12.54 3.98 4.94
N ARG A 259 -12.19 3.93 3.65
CA ARG A 259 -12.53 4.98 2.68
C ARG A 259 -13.66 4.61 1.74
N ASN A 260 -13.90 3.32 1.57
CA ASN A 260 -14.85 2.79 0.62
C ASN A 260 -15.47 1.49 1.13
N GLU A 261 -16.46 0.97 0.41
CA GLU A 261 -17.14 -0.28 0.78
C GLU A 261 -16.21 -1.49 0.85
N GLY A 262 -15.13 -1.50 0.06
CA GLY A 262 -14.11 -2.56 0.11
C GLY A 262 -13.35 -2.56 1.44
N ASP A 263 -12.99 -1.39 1.95
CA ASP A 263 -12.34 -1.24 3.25
C ASP A 263 -13.31 -1.56 4.38
N SER A 264 -14.57 -1.09 4.30
CA SER A 264 -15.59 -1.36 5.31
C SER A 264 -15.91 -2.86 5.41
N ARG A 265 -16.02 -3.56 4.29
CA ARG A 265 -16.16 -5.02 4.27
C ARG A 265 -14.98 -5.71 4.93
N ARG A 266 -13.75 -5.25 4.64
CA ARG A 266 -12.53 -5.81 5.24
C ARG A 266 -12.48 -5.62 6.75
N VAL A 267 -12.93 -4.48 7.28
CA VAL A 267 -13.06 -4.27 8.73
C VAL A 267 -13.99 -5.32 9.33
N GLU A 268 -15.15 -5.56 8.72
CA GLU A 268 -16.10 -6.56 9.22
C GLU A 268 -15.55 -7.99 9.13
N GLU A 269 -14.86 -8.35 8.04
CA GLU A 269 -14.16 -9.64 7.91
C GLU A 269 -13.09 -9.83 9.01
N LEU A 270 -12.38 -8.77 9.39
CA LEU A 270 -11.39 -8.81 10.47
C LEU A 270 -12.05 -8.96 11.84
N ARG A 271 -13.18 -8.29 12.10
CA ARG A 271 -13.99 -8.48 13.32
C ARG A 271 -14.49 -9.92 13.44
N GLN A 272 -15.00 -10.47 12.34
CA GLN A 272 -15.43 -11.88 12.28
C GLN A 272 -14.26 -12.84 12.50
N LEU A 273 -13.08 -12.53 11.96
CA LEU A 273 -11.87 -13.31 12.20
C LEU A 273 -11.48 -13.28 13.68
N ALA A 274 -11.52 -12.12 14.35
CA ALA A 274 -11.24 -12.01 15.78
C ALA A 274 -12.20 -12.89 16.62
N ARG A 275 -13.51 -12.88 16.30
CA ARG A 275 -14.51 -13.78 16.93
C ARG A 275 -14.22 -15.26 16.67
N THR A 276 -13.86 -15.60 15.44
CA THR A 276 -13.52 -16.98 15.05
C THR A 276 -12.29 -17.49 15.79
N LEU A 277 -11.36 -16.58 16.11
CA LEU A 277 -10.15 -16.86 16.88
C LEU A 277 -10.39 -16.77 18.39
N SER A 278 -11.59 -16.39 18.84
CA SER A 278 -11.96 -16.18 20.24
C SER A 278 -11.04 -15.19 20.95
N ILE A 279 -10.68 -14.10 20.26
CA ILE A 279 -9.85 -13.01 20.79
C ILE A 279 -10.53 -11.64 20.70
N ASP A 280 -11.81 -11.58 20.31
CA ASP A 280 -12.51 -10.32 20.09
C ASP A 280 -12.63 -9.45 21.34
N ASP A 281 -12.68 -10.05 22.53
CA ASP A 281 -12.62 -9.33 23.82
C ASP A 281 -11.25 -8.66 24.09
N HIS A 282 -10.23 -9.00 23.31
CA HIS A 282 -8.86 -8.49 23.42
C HIS A 282 -8.45 -7.57 22.26
N VAL A 283 -9.36 -7.35 21.29
CA VAL A 283 -9.07 -6.60 20.06
C VAL A 283 -10.02 -5.42 19.92
N GLU A 284 -9.46 -4.22 19.83
CA GLU A 284 -10.21 -3.01 19.55
C GLU A 284 -9.97 -2.52 18.12
N PHE A 285 -11.04 -2.18 17.41
CA PHE A 285 -11.00 -1.63 16.07
C PHE A 285 -11.45 -0.17 16.09
N VAL A 286 -10.50 0.75 15.88
CA VAL A 286 -10.75 2.20 15.86
C VAL A 286 -10.73 2.68 14.40
N VAL A 287 -11.92 2.74 13.80
CA VAL A 287 -12.08 3.05 12.38
C VAL A 287 -12.24 4.57 12.18
N ASN A 288 -11.48 5.14 11.24
CA ASN A 288 -11.52 6.56 10.90
C ASN A 288 -11.24 7.49 12.10
N ALA A 289 -10.26 7.11 12.92
CA ALA A 289 -9.81 7.91 14.06
C ALA A 289 -9.35 9.31 13.65
N SER A 290 -9.65 10.31 14.49
CA SER A 290 -9.09 11.65 14.37
C SER A 290 -7.58 11.63 14.68
N TYR A 291 -6.82 12.62 14.17
CA TYR A 291 -5.40 12.71 14.48
C TYR A 291 -5.11 12.82 16.00
N PRO A 292 -5.84 13.62 16.80
CA PRO A 292 -5.74 13.59 18.26
C PRO A 292 -5.95 12.20 18.88
N SER A 293 -6.94 11.45 18.39
CA SER A 293 -7.17 10.07 18.86
C SER A 293 -6.01 9.13 18.53
N VAL A 294 -5.36 9.30 17.36
CA VAL A 294 -4.15 8.54 17.01
C VAL A 294 -3.00 8.87 17.96
N LEU A 295 -2.80 10.16 18.28
CA LEU A 295 -1.79 10.60 19.24
C LEU A 295 -2.04 10.04 20.65
N GLU A 296 -3.30 9.99 21.08
CA GLU A 296 -3.68 9.39 22.36
C GLU A 296 -3.28 7.91 22.43
N TRP A 297 -3.60 7.12 21.40
CA TRP A 297 -3.18 5.71 21.33
C TRP A 297 -1.65 5.55 21.30
N LEU A 298 -0.95 6.35 20.48
CA LEU A 298 0.51 6.33 20.39
C LEU A 298 1.19 6.65 21.73
N SER A 299 0.64 7.60 22.49
CA SER A 299 1.20 7.99 23.80
C SER A 299 1.11 6.88 24.86
N GLN A 300 0.15 5.95 24.70
CA GLN A 300 -0.13 4.90 25.68
C GLN A 300 0.47 3.54 25.30
N ALA A 301 0.71 3.29 24.01
CA ALA A 301 1.11 1.99 23.50
C ALA A 301 2.57 1.64 23.78
N SER A 302 2.80 0.38 24.17
CA SER A 302 4.15 -0.16 24.39
C SER A 302 4.79 -0.67 23.10
N ILE A 303 3.98 -1.25 22.20
CA ILE A 303 4.44 -1.87 20.94
C ILE A 303 3.69 -1.24 19.78
N GLY A 304 4.42 -0.90 18.71
CA GLY A 304 3.84 -0.58 17.40
C GLY A 304 4.01 -1.75 16.44
N LEU A 305 2.94 -2.23 15.80
CA LEU A 305 2.93 -3.43 14.96
C LEU A 305 2.59 -3.11 13.51
N SER A 306 3.46 -3.52 12.58
CA SER A 306 3.20 -3.56 11.13
C SER A 306 3.53 -4.92 10.54
N THR A 307 2.61 -5.46 9.74
CA THR A 307 2.76 -6.74 9.04
C THR A 307 2.85 -6.58 7.52
N MET A 308 2.92 -5.35 7.01
CA MET A 308 3.04 -5.11 5.57
C MET A 308 4.38 -5.65 5.05
N VAL A 309 4.31 -6.57 4.10
CA VAL A 309 5.48 -7.07 3.38
C VAL A 309 5.88 -6.05 2.31
N ASP A 310 7.17 -5.75 2.25
CA ASP A 310 7.80 -4.83 1.28
C ASP A 310 7.18 -3.43 1.38
N GLU A 311 6.95 -2.98 2.62
CA GLU A 311 6.51 -1.63 2.93
C GLU A 311 7.56 -0.64 2.43
N HIS A 312 7.18 0.23 1.49
CA HIS A 312 8.15 1.02 0.73
C HIS A 312 8.99 1.95 1.62
N PHE A 313 8.38 2.55 2.64
CA PHE A 313 9.09 3.35 3.65
C PHE A 313 8.64 2.98 5.07
N GLY A 314 7.39 3.26 5.44
CA GLY A 314 6.84 2.93 6.76
C GLY A 314 6.75 4.13 7.71
N ILE A 315 5.96 5.15 7.35
CA ILE A 315 5.78 6.37 8.18
C ILE A 315 5.27 6.01 9.59
N ASN A 316 4.33 5.08 9.69
CA ASN A 316 3.81 4.59 10.97
C ASN A 316 4.89 4.00 11.87
N ILE A 317 5.96 3.42 11.30
CA ILE A 317 7.09 2.88 12.08
C ILE A 317 7.89 4.03 12.69
N VAL A 318 8.12 5.11 11.93
CA VAL A 318 8.73 6.34 12.44
C VAL A 318 7.87 6.96 13.54
N GLU A 319 6.55 6.98 13.36
CA GLU A 319 5.60 7.45 14.37
C GLU A 319 5.69 6.62 15.66
N PHE A 320 5.79 5.29 15.58
CA PHE A 320 5.98 4.44 16.75
C PHE A 320 7.28 4.78 17.50
N MET A 321 8.40 4.90 16.78
CA MET A 321 9.68 5.24 17.39
C MET A 321 9.66 6.62 18.03
N ALA A 322 9.12 7.63 17.33
CA ALA A 322 8.99 8.98 17.84
C ALA A 322 8.08 9.04 19.08
N ALA A 323 7.04 8.21 19.12
CA ALA A 323 6.13 8.12 20.23
C ALA A 323 6.73 7.35 21.42
N GLY A 324 7.90 6.72 21.29
CA GLY A 324 8.53 5.90 22.34
C GLY A 324 7.98 4.47 22.45
N ALA A 325 7.23 3.99 21.45
CA ALA A 325 6.79 2.60 21.35
C ALA A 325 7.87 1.74 20.65
N ILE A 326 7.95 0.45 21.01
CA ILE A 326 8.88 -0.48 20.38
C ILE A 326 8.28 -0.95 19.05
N PRO A 327 8.87 -0.61 17.89
CA PRO A 327 8.34 -1.06 16.61
C PRO A 327 8.67 -2.54 16.37
N VAL A 328 7.65 -3.28 15.97
CA VAL A 328 7.70 -4.66 15.50
C VAL A 328 7.16 -4.66 14.07
N ALA A 329 8.04 -4.80 13.09
CA ALA A 329 7.68 -4.69 11.68
C ALA A 329 8.19 -5.87 10.85
N HIS A 330 7.53 -6.14 9.72
CA HIS A 330 8.04 -7.13 8.78
C HIS A 330 9.47 -6.76 8.34
N ALA A 331 10.35 -7.75 8.28
CA ALA A 331 11.77 -7.62 7.92
C ALA A 331 11.94 -7.54 6.40
N SER A 332 11.33 -6.53 5.77
CA SER A 332 11.59 -6.16 4.39
C SER A 332 11.20 -4.71 4.11
N GLY A 333 11.60 -4.19 2.95
CA GLY A 333 11.29 -2.81 2.58
C GLY A 333 12.03 -1.75 3.41
N GLY A 334 11.47 -0.54 3.41
CA GLY A 334 11.97 0.59 4.19
C GLY A 334 12.03 0.35 5.70
N PRO A 335 11.10 -0.38 6.35
CA PRO A 335 11.22 -0.67 7.77
C PRO A 335 12.53 -1.41 8.13
N LEU A 336 12.98 -2.33 7.29
CA LEU A 336 14.23 -3.07 7.51
C LEU A 336 15.46 -2.27 7.07
N GLU A 337 15.40 -1.62 5.91
CA GLU A 337 16.58 -0.99 5.30
C GLU A 337 16.89 0.40 5.87
N ASP A 338 15.88 1.14 6.33
CA ASP A 338 16.02 2.57 6.67
C ASP A 338 15.60 2.94 8.10
N ILE A 339 14.67 2.19 8.73
CA ILE A 339 14.03 2.64 9.98
C ILE A 339 14.48 1.82 11.19
N ILE A 340 14.24 0.51 11.20
CA ILE A 340 14.59 -0.38 12.32
C ILE A 340 16.04 -0.87 12.14
N VAL A 341 16.95 0.09 12.14
CA VAL A 341 18.40 -0.13 12.03
C VAL A 341 19.08 0.15 13.38
N PRO A 342 20.21 -0.52 13.69
CA PRO A 342 20.91 -0.28 14.95
C PRO A 342 21.33 1.19 15.11
N PHE A 343 21.17 1.73 16.31
CA PHE A 343 21.62 3.08 16.67
C PHE A 343 22.60 2.97 17.84
N ASN A 344 23.80 3.52 17.70
CA ASN A 344 24.88 3.39 18.69
C ASN A 344 25.19 1.94 19.12
N GLY A 345 25.00 0.97 18.20
CA GLY A 345 25.19 -0.45 18.48
C GLY A 345 24.01 -1.15 19.17
N GLU A 346 22.95 -0.42 19.51
CA GLU A 346 21.75 -0.95 20.17
C GLU A 346 20.59 -1.14 19.19
N ARG A 347 19.65 -2.02 19.56
CA ARG A 347 18.46 -2.30 18.75
C ARG A 347 17.41 -1.20 18.93
N THR A 348 16.86 -0.73 17.83
CA THR A 348 15.79 0.28 17.79
C THR A 348 14.38 -0.31 17.65
N GLY A 349 14.29 -1.63 17.43
CA GLY A 349 13.05 -2.37 17.28
C GLY A 349 13.29 -3.85 16.94
N MET A 350 12.22 -4.56 16.57
CA MET A 350 12.25 -5.99 16.27
C MET A 350 11.74 -6.27 14.85
N PRO A 351 12.61 -6.41 13.85
CA PRO A 351 12.21 -6.88 12.53
C PRO A 351 11.87 -8.39 12.59
N PHE A 352 10.83 -8.83 11.88
CA PHE A 352 10.45 -10.25 11.82
C PHE A 352 10.16 -10.75 10.40
N THR A 353 10.41 -12.03 10.13
CA THR A 353 9.94 -12.69 8.90
C THR A 353 8.71 -13.54 9.24
N ALA A 354 7.55 -13.22 8.65
CA ALA A 354 6.34 -14.00 8.90
C ALA A 354 6.35 -15.31 8.10
N LEU A 355 6.39 -16.46 8.80
CA LEU A 355 6.07 -17.78 8.21
C LEU A 355 4.62 -18.23 8.50
N LEU A 356 3.81 -17.39 9.14
CA LEU A 356 2.51 -17.78 9.73
C LEU A 356 1.49 -18.27 8.69
N HIS A 357 1.51 -17.76 7.46
CA HIS A 357 0.49 -18.08 6.46
C HIS A 357 0.54 -19.52 5.92
N GLN A 358 1.68 -20.21 6.05
CA GLN A 358 1.84 -21.57 5.51
C GLN A 358 1.27 -22.66 6.44
N LYS A 359 1.16 -22.39 7.75
CA LYS A 359 0.72 -23.39 8.74
C LYS A 359 -0.80 -23.52 8.83
N TYR A 360 -1.56 -22.44 8.64
CA TYR A 360 -3.03 -22.45 8.83
C TYR A 360 -3.83 -22.96 7.61
N ASN A 361 -3.21 -23.12 6.43
CA ASN A 361 -3.89 -23.67 5.25
C ASN A 361 -3.88 -25.21 5.18
N PHE A 362 -3.18 -25.91 6.08
CA PHE A 362 -3.12 -27.38 6.07
C PHE A 362 -4.21 -28.08 6.90
N THR A 363 -4.92 -27.37 7.78
CA THR A 363 -6.01 -27.93 8.60
C THR A 363 -7.37 -27.94 7.89
N ARG A 364 -7.46 -27.45 6.64
CA ARG A 364 -8.67 -27.51 5.81
C ARG A 364 -8.74 -28.76 4.92
N LYS A 365 -8.42 -29.96 5.44
CA LYS A 365 -8.76 -31.23 4.79
C LYS A 365 -9.09 -32.34 5.79
N LYS A 366 -10.39 -32.51 6.07
CA LYS A 366 -11.17 -33.76 5.93
C LYS A 366 -12.56 -33.52 6.53
N LYS A 367 -13.55 -33.22 5.68
CA LYS A 367 -14.95 -33.55 6.01
C LYS A 367 -15.04 -35.09 5.98
N PRO A 368 -15.53 -35.78 7.01
CA PRO A 368 -15.85 -37.20 6.90
C PRO A 368 -17.00 -37.36 5.90
N ARG A 369 -16.81 -38.23 4.91
CA ARG A 369 -17.92 -38.76 4.10
C ARG A 369 -18.71 -39.69 5.00
N TYR A 370 -19.97 -39.36 5.26
CA TYR A 370 -20.96 -40.38 5.62
C TYR A 370 -21.85 -40.58 4.40
N GLY A 371 -21.70 -41.75 3.79
CA GLY A 371 -22.71 -42.36 2.93
C GLY A 371 -23.46 -43.39 3.76
N GLY A 372 -24.77 -43.43 3.59
CA GLY A 372 -25.68 -44.36 4.23
C GLY A 372 -27.11 -43.98 3.85
N GLU A 373 -27.63 -44.66 2.83
CA GLU A 373 -29.03 -44.63 2.42
C GLU A 373 -29.94 -45.03 3.60
N VAL A 374 -31.20 -44.55 3.59
CA VAL A 374 -32.43 -45.33 3.72
C VAL A 374 -33.65 -44.38 3.75
N GLU A 375 -34.45 -44.52 2.69
CA GLU A 375 -35.91 -44.57 2.59
C GLU A 375 -36.87 -43.41 2.92
N HIS A 376 -37.95 -43.48 2.14
CA HIS A 376 -39.11 -42.63 1.97
C HIS A 376 -39.92 -42.35 3.24
N GLY A 377 -40.44 -41.12 3.32
CA GLY A 377 -41.58 -40.76 4.15
C GLY A 377 -42.17 -39.41 3.74
N GLN A 378 -43.31 -39.44 3.05
CA GLN A 378 -44.17 -38.27 2.80
C GLN A 378 -44.86 -37.83 4.10
N CYS A 379 -44.98 -36.51 4.35
CA CYS A 379 -46.26 -35.83 4.60
C CYS A 379 -46.12 -34.36 5.04
N SER A 380 -47.01 -33.52 4.48
CA SER A 380 -47.68 -32.30 5.01
C SER A 380 -46.90 -31.40 5.97
N GLY A 381 -46.71 -30.10 5.73
CA GLY A 381 -47.75 -29.11 5.39
C GLY A 381 -47.90 -28.13 6.56
N SER A 382 -47.59 -26.85 6.36
CA SER A 382 -48.40 -25.72 6.86
C SER A 382 -47.71 -24.38 6.54
N GLN A 383 -48.47 -23.52 5.88
CA GLN A 383 -48.22 -22.10 5.70
C GLN A 383 -48.43 -21.37 7.03
N ARG A 384 -47.66 -20.28 7.26
CA ARG A 384 -48.18 -19.08 7.90
C ARG A 384 -47.44 -17.82 7.43
N ARG A 385 -48.21 -16.96 6.74
CA ARG A 385 -48.06 -15.48 6.63
C ARG A 385 -48.03 -14.88 8.06
N SER A 386 -47.63 -13.66 8.40
CA SER A 386 -47.39 -12.36 7.74
C SER A 386 -46.95 -11.43 8.88
N SER A 387 -46.12 -10.40 8.62
CA SER A 387 -46.49 -9.00 8.90
C SER A 387 -45.35 -8.04 8.56
N LYS A 388 -45.69 -7.04 7.74
CA LYS A 388 -44.94 -5.83 7.40
C LYS A 388 -45.16 -4.75 8.49
N GLU A 389 -44.43 -3.64 8.31
CA GLU A 389 -44.53 -2.29 8.90
C GLU A 389 -43.49 -2.00 9.99
N GLY A 390 -42.79 -0.86 10.02
CA GLY A 390 -42.93 0.38 9.25
C GLY A 390 -41.59 1.10 9.09
N GLY A 391 -41.52 1.93 8.05
CA GLY A 391 -40.37 2.77 7.73
C GLY A 391 -40.43 4.12 8.45
N ILE A 392 -39.25 4.70 8.66
CA ILE A 392 -39.08 6.12 8.97
C ILE A 392 -38.06 6.67 7.98
N LYS A 393 -38.51 7.64 7.17
CA LYS A 393 -37.67 8.53 6.36
C LYS A 393 -36.98 9.54 7.27
N VAL A 394 -35.71 9.80 7.03
CA VAL A 394 -35.08 11.08 7.38
C VAL A 394 -34.26 11.51 6.17
N ASP A 395 -34.76 12.54 5.49
CA ASP A 395 -34.07 13.30 4.46
C ASP A 395 -32.97 14.16 5.10
N GLY A 396 -31.84 14.29 4.44
CA GLY A 396 -30.70 15.08 4.90
C GLY A 396 -29.51 14.95 3.94
N GLU A 397 -29.63 15.56 2.76
CA GLU A 397 -28.54 15.74 1.81
C GLU A 397 -27.40 16.53 2.45
N HIS A 398 -26.29 15.86 2.76
CA HIS A 398 -24.97 16.48 2.84
C HIS A 398 -24.01 15.68 1.97
N THR A 399 -23.66 16.30 0.84
CA THR A 399 -22.77 15.79 -0.19
C THR A 399 -21.37 15.55 0.41
N LEU A 400 -21.05 14.30 0.69
CA LEU A 400 -19.74 13.86 1.17
C LEU A 400 -18.72 13.96 0.02
N ARG A 401 -17.86 14.98 0.07
CA ARG A 401 -16.70 15.10 -0.83
C ARG A 401 -15.65 14.07 -0.43
N HIS A 402 -15.36 13.15 -1.36
CA HIS A 402 -14.30 12.16 -1.29
C HIS A 402 -12.92 12.81 -1.08
N TYR A 403 -12.21 12.39 -0.04
CA TYR A 403 -10.80 12.74 0.18
C TYR A 403 -9.92 11.56 -0.21
N ASP A 404 -9.44 11.60 -1.45
CA ASP A 404 -8.38 10.72 -1.94
C ASP A 404 -7.00 11.29 -1.58
N GLN A 405 -5.99 10.41 -1.51
CA GLN A 405 -4.61 10.74 -1.13
C GLN A 405 -4.04 11.88 -1.98
N ARG A 406 -4.01 13.09 -1.40
CA ARG A 406 -3.18 14.18 -1.89
C ARG A 406 -1.81 14.03 -1.21
N VAL A 407 -0.87 13.42 -1.92
CA VAL A 407 0.54 13.72 -1.71
C VAL A 407 0.82 14.93 -2.60
N ILE A 408 1.50 15.93 -2.02
CA ILE A 408 1.84 17.20 -2.67
C ILE A 408 2.66 16.95 -3.94
#